data_AF-A0A0D0KCP2-F1
#
_entry.id   AF-A0A0D0KCP2-F1
#
_cell.length_a   1.000
_cell.length_b   1.000
_cell.length_c   1.000
_cell.angle_alpha   90.00
_cell.angle_beta   90.00
_cell.angle_gamma   90.00
#
_symmetry.space_group_name_H-M   'P 1'
#
loop_
_entity.id
_entity.type
_entity.pdbx_description
1 polymer ?
#
loop_
_entity_poly.entity_id
_entity_poly.type
_entity_poly.pdbx_seq_one_letter_code
_entity_poly.pdbx_strand_id
1 'polypeptide(L)'
;MKAAHPTSSETQATTTASHLRATAAVGGALIGYLVAKTPQARRHLFRLAEDAKRTGDLTDSDADLVHQVLAKPLARKTTATLYTLN
;
A
#
# COMPACT_ATOMS: atom_id res chain seq x y z
N MET A 1 -23.14 -12.11 -44.81
CA MET A 1 -23.09 -12.24 -43.34
C MET A 1 -22.13 -11.17 -42.83
N LYS A 2 -22.59 -10.22 -41.99
CA LYS A 2 -21.73 -9.16 -41.44
C LYS A 2 -21.06 -9.69 -40.18
N ALA A 3 -19.73 -9.83 -40.20
CA ALA A 3 -18.94 -10.05 -39.00
C ALA A 3 -18.84 -8.71 -38.26
N ALA A 4 -19.41 -8.64 -37.06
CA ALA A 4 -19.23 -7.52 -36.15
C ALA A 4 -17.80 -7.58 -35.61
N HIS A 5 -17.04 -6.52 -35.82
CA HIS A 5 -15.72 -6.30 -35.26
C HIS A 5 -15.88 -6.10 -33.73
N PRO A 6 -15.31 -6.94 -32.85
CA PRO A 6 -15.20 -6.58 -31.45
C PRO A 6 -13.99 -5.66 -31.32
N THR A 7 -14.19 -4.37 -31.62
CA THR A 7 -13.35 -3.32 -31.04
C THR A 7 -13.83 -3.12 -29.61
N SER A 8 -13.11 -3.71 -28.64
CA SER A 8 -13.07 -3.30 -27.23
C SER A 8 -12.46 -4.42 -26.38
N SER A 9 -11.13 -4.59 -26.44
CA SER A 9 -10.38 -5.43 -25.48
C SER A 9 -9.00 -4.87 -25.12
N GLU A 10 -8.75 -3.58 -25.33
CA GLU A 10 -7.50 -2.94 -24.93
C GLU A 10 -7.67 -2.07 -23.67
N THR A 11 -8.86 -1.50 -23.45
CA THR A 11 -9.12 -0.58 -22.33
C THR A 11 -9.33 -1.28 -20.98
N GLN A 12 -9.77 -2.55 -20.97
CA GLN A 12 -9.96 -3.32 -19.72
C GLN A 12 -8.68 -4.01 -19.22
N ALA A 13 -7.72 -4.29 -20.09
CA ALA A 13 -6.50 -5.00 -19.73
C ALA A 13 -5.50 -4.12 -18.95
N THR A 14 -5.51 -2.80 -19.20
CA THR A 14 -4.59 -1.86 -18.56
C THR A 14 -4.97 -1.57 -17.11
N THR A 15 -6.27 -1.44 -16.79
CA THR A 15 -6.74 -1.15 -15.42
C THR A 15 -6.41 -2.27 -14.44
N THR A 16 -6.58 -3.54 -14.83
CA THR A 16 -6.23 -4.68 -13.98
C THR A 16 -4.72 -4.77 -13.74
N ALA A 17 -3.90 -4.49 -14.75
CA ALA A 17 -2.45 -4.50 -14.62
C ALA A 17 -1.94 -3.34 -13.72
N SER A 18 -2.54 -2.15 -13.82
CA SER A 18 -2.20 -1.00 -12.97
C SER A 18 -2.59 -1.23 -11.51
N HIS A 19 -3.79 -1.76 -11.26
CA HIS A 19 -4.23 -2.10 -9.91
C HIS A 19 -3.30 -3.13 -9.25
N LEU A 20 -2.91 -4.19 -9.98
CA LEU A 20 -1.97 -5.19 -9.45
C LEU A 20 -0.59 -4.60 -9.15
N ARG A 21 -0.09 -3.68 -9.99
CA ARG A 21 1.18 -2.97 -9.76
C ARG A 21 1.09 -2.05 -8.53
N ALA A 22 0.00 -1.33 -8.38
CA ALA A 22 -0.22 -0.44 -7.24
C ALA A 22 -0.33 -1.24 -5.93
N THR A 23 -1.10 -2.33 -5.92
CA THR A 23 -1.20 -3.24 -4.78
C THR A 23 0.15 -3.86 -4.42
N ALA A 24 0.95 -4.28 -5.40
CA ALA A 24 2.30 -4.79 -5.15
C ALA A 24 3.23 -3.71 -4.58
N ALA A 25 3.16 -2.48 -5.09
CA ALA A 25 3.97 -1.36 -4.62
C ALA A 25 3.58 -0.94 -3.18
N VAL A 26 2.28 -0.85 -2.88
CA VAL A 26 1.75 -0.59 -1.54
C VAL A 26 2.15 -1.72 -0.58
N GLY A 27 2.02 -2.98 -1.01
CA GLY A 27 2.43 -4.14 -0.23
C GLY A 27 3.92 -4.14 0.11
N GLY A 28 4.78 -3.82 -0.86
CA GLY A 28 6.22 -3.67 -0.64
C GLY A 28 6.56 -2.55 0.34
N ALA A 29 5.91 -1.39 0.18
CA ALA A 29 6.07 -0.27 1.10
C ALA A 29 5.57 -0.60 2.51
N LEU A 30 4.50 -1.40 2.64
CA LEU A 30 3.95 -1.86 3.91
C LEU A 30 4.92 -2.79 4.63
N ILE A 31 5.50 -3.77 3.92
CA ILE A 31 6.52 -4.65 4.47
C ILE A 31 7.74 -3.82 4.92
N GLY A 32 8.20 -2.89 4.09
CA GLY A 32 9.30 -1.98 4.44
C GLY A 32 9.02 -1.16 5.71
N TYR A 33 7.78 -0.68 5.87
CA TYR A 33 7.34 -0.01 7.09
C TYR A 33 7.31 -0.93 8.31
N LEU A 34 6.79 -2.15 8.17
CA LEU A 34 6.70 -3.12 9.28
C LEU A 34 8.09 -3.60 9.73
N VAL A 35 9.04 -3.71 8.81
CA VAL A 35 10.43 -4.10 9.10
C VAL A 35 11.22 -2.95 9.70
N ALA A 36 11.27 -1.80 9.02
CA ALA A 36 12.11 -0.68 9.43
C ALA A 36 11.52 0.09 10.62
N LYS A 37 10.18 0.13 10.73
CA LYS A 37 9.43 0.87 11.77
C LYS A 37 9.86 2.34 11.90
N THR A 38 10.31 2.95 10.81
CA THR A 38 10.77 4.33 10.81
C THR A 38 9.66 5.30 10.38
N PRO A 39 9.71 6.57 10.84
CA PRO A 39 8.82 7.62 10.36
C PRO A 39 8.95 7.90 8.86
N GLN A 40 10.13 7.62 8.27
CA GLN A 40 10.35 7.78 6.83
C GLN A 40 9.59 6.71 6.04
N ALA A 41 9.69 5.43 6.43
CA ALA A 41 8.94 4.35 5.80
C ALA A 41 7.43 4.56 5.95
N ARG A 42 6.99 5.08 7.12
CA ARG A 42 5.59 5.47 7.36
C ARG A 42 5.08 6.51 6.35
N ARG A 43 5.85 7.60 6.15
CA ARG A 43 5.51 8.67 5.20
C ARG A 43 5.52 8.18 3.76
N HIS A 44 6.45 7.28 3.41
CA HIS A 44 6.53 6.71 2.08
C HIS A 44 5.30 5.85 1.76
N LEU A 45 4.90 4.95 2.67
CA LEU A 45 3.68 4.14 2.54
C LEU A 45 2.42 5.01 2.39
N PHE A 46 2.29 6.06 3.22
CA PHE A 46 1.16 6.98 3.14
C PHE A 46 1.05 7.67 1.78
N ARG A 47 2.15 8.22 1.26
CA ARG A 47 2.13 8.90 -0.05
C ARG A 47 1.77 7.95 -1.17
N LEU A 48 2.34 6.75 -1.14
CA LEU A 48 2.12 5.77 -2.20
C LEU A 48 0.67 5.26 -2.23
N ALA A 49 0.05 5.09 -1.06
CA ALA A 49 -1.36 4.73 -0.96
C ALA A 49 -2.29 5.88 -1.41
N GLU A 50 -2.01 7.13 -1.03
CA GLU A 50 -2.80 8.28 -1.49
C GLU A 50 -2.65 8.54 -3.00
N ASP A 51 -1.45 8.38 -3.55
CA ASP A 51 -1.22 8.48 -5.00
C ASP A 51 -1.95 7.35 -5.75
N ALA A 52 -1.89 6.12 -5.26
CA ALA A 52 -2.62 5.01 -5.87
C ALA A 52 -4.15 5.20 -5.80
N LYS A 53 -4.68 5.70 -4.68
CA LYS A 53 -6.09 6.07 -4.54
C LYS A 53 -6.49 7.15 -5.54
N ARG A 54 -5.71 8.23 -5.64
CA ARG A 54 -5.96 9.36 -6.55
C ARG A 54 -5.96 8.93 -8.02
N THR A 55 -5.14 7.95 -8.37
CA THR A 55 -5.02 7.44 -9.74
C THR A 55 -6.13 6.42 -10.07
N GLY A 56 -6.95 6.03 -9.08
CA GLY A 56 -7.98 4.99 -9.22
C GLY A 56 -7.39 3.57 -9.24
N ASP A 57 -6.09 3.45 -8.94
CA ASP A 57 -5.38 2.18 -8.93
C ASP A 57 -5.55 1.43 -7.61
N LEU A 58 -6.11 2.06 -6.57
CA LEU A 58 -6.48 1.41 -5.30
C LEU A 58 -7.93 1.75 -4.98
N THR A 59 -8.67 0.80 -4.40
CA THR A 59 -10.03 1.08 -3.93
C THR A 59 -9.99 1.87 -2.62
N ASP A 60 -11.09 2.57 -2.29
CA ASP A 60 -11.20 3.29 -1.02
C ASP A 60 -10.99 2.36 0.19
N SER A 61 -11.48 1.12 0.11
CA SER A 61 -11.27 0.08 1.13
C SER A 61 -9.79 -0.24 1.34
N ASP A 62 -9.00 -0.35 0.27
CA ASP A 62 -7.57 -0.64 0.35
C ASP A 62 -6.81 0.52 1.00
N ALA A 63 -7.19 1.76 0.65
CA ALA A 63 -6.60 2.96 1.25
C ALA A 63 -6.93 3.05 2.75
N ASP A 64 -8.17 2.73 3.14
CA ASP A 64 -8.60 2.73 4.54
C ASP A 64 -7.82 1.71 5.39
N LEU A 65 -7.51 0.53 4.83
CA LEU A 65 -6.65 -0.44 5.50
C LEU A 65 -5.25 0.12 5.74
N VAL A 66 -4.66 0.80 4.76
CA VAL A 66 -3.36 1.46 4.93
C VAL A 66 -3.43 2.54 6.00
N HIS A 67 -4.47 3.36 6.00
CA HIS A 67 -4.68 4.39 7.04
C HIS A 67 -4.83 3.78 8.44
N GLN A 68 -5.56 2.67 8.57
CA GLN A 68 -5.72 1.95 9.83
C GLN A 68 -4.38 1.40 10.34
N VAL A 69 -3.57 0.82 9.45
CA VAL A 69 -2.22 0.34 9.80
C VAL A 69 -1.33 1.50 10.25
N LEU A 70 -1.38 2.63 9.54
CA LEU A 70 -0.62 3.82 9.88
C LEU A 70 -1.08 4.48 11.17
N ALA A 71 -2.36 4.38 11.52
CA ALA A 71 -2.92 4.91 12.77
C ALA A 71 -2.45 4.12 14.00
N LYS A 72 -2.06 2.86 13.82
CA LYS A 72 -1.56 2.01 14.91
C LYS A 72 -0.20 2.54 15.42
N PRO A 73 -0.07 2.85 16.71
CA PRO A 73 1.22 3.23 17.27
C PRO A 73 2.22 2.09 17.10
N LEU A 74 3.40 2.39 16.55
CA LEU A 74 4.52 1.46 16.60
C LEU A 74 4.90 1.32 18.08
N ALA A 75 4.49 0.22 18.70
CA ALA A 75 4.93 -0.13 20.04
C ALA A 75 6.45 -0.18 20.02
N ARG A 76 7.09 0.88 20.50
CA ARG A 76 8.53 0.91 20.75
C ARG A 76 8.74 -0.16 21.81
N LYS A 77 9.36 -1.28 21.45
CA LYS A 77 9.94 -2.19 22.44
C LYS A 77 11.08 -1.40 23.09
N THR A 78 10.75 -0.58 24.08
CA THR A 78 11.72 -0.05 25.04
C THR A 78 12.20 -1.23 25.86
N THR A 79 13.23 -1.92 25.38
CA THR A 79 14.11 -2.75 26.21
C THR A 79 14.89 -1.81 27.14
N ALA A 80 14.21 -1.25 28.13
CA ALA A 80 14.77 -0.39 29.17
C ALA A 80 14.58 -1.06 30.54
N THR A 81 14.84 -2.37 30.63
CA THR A 81 14.70 -3.13 31.87
C THR A 81 15.68 -4.30 31.91
N LEU A 82 16.99 -4.06 31.76
CA LEU A 82 18.01 -5.06 32.14
C LEU A 82 19.29 -4.44 32.74
N TYR A 83 19.31 -3.15 33.10
CA TYR A 83 20.47 -2.52 33.76
C TYR A 83 20.22 -2.09 35.21
N THR A 84 19.30 -2.77 35.91
CA THR A 84 19.23 -2.63 37.38
C THR A 84 19.21 -4.00 38.00
N LEU A 85 20.39 -4.47 38.40
CA LEU A 85 20.59 -5.39 39.51
C LEU A 85 22.10 -5.39 39.83
N ASN A 86 22.39 -4.60 40.87
CA ASN A 86 23.43 -4.72 41.89
C ASN A 86 24.47 -5.84 41.71
#